data_AF-A0A2U8P9X7-F1
#
_entry.id   AF-A0A2U8P9X7-F1
#
_cell.length_a   1.000
_cell.length_b   1.000
_cell.length_c   1.000
_cell.angle_alpha   90.00
_cell.angle_beta   90.00
_cell.angle_gamma   90.00
#
_symmetry.space_group_name_H-M   'P 1'
#
loop_
_entity.id
_entity.type
_entity.pdbx_description
1 polymer ?
#
loop_
_entity_poly.entity_id
_entity_poly.type
_entity_poly.pdbx_seq_one_letter_code
_entity_poly.pdbx_strand_id
1 'polypeptide(L)'
;MTGHAKLIGLFVTAALFTAAPLSFHTSPVDALAVSVDTAEARVGRPLTPGSVAGVNRRVHRRAYYGAAAAGAAAYGAYGYRRACGYHPYPPCY
;
A
#
# COMPACT_ATOMS: atom_id res chain seq x y z
N MET A 1 10.62 45.96 17.61
CA MET A 1 11.34 44.72 17.20
C MET A 1 10.76 43.44 17.83
N THR A 2 9.48 43.42 18.22
CA THR A 2 8.86 42.32 19.00
C THR A 2 7.89 41.44 18.20
N GLY A 3 7.53 41.86 16.97
CA GLY A 3 6.58 41.14 16.12
C GLY A 3 7.10 39.79 15.64
N HIS A 4 8.32 39.75 15.10
CA HIS A 4 8.92 38.51 14.59
C HIS A 4 9.14 37.47 15.70
N ALA A 5 9.50 37.89 16.91
CA ALA A 5 9.66 36.98 18.05
C ALA A 5 8.32 36.32 18.45
N LYS A 6 7.21 37.08 18.46
CA LYS A 6 5.87 36.51 18.70
C LYS A 6 5.44 35.56 17.59
N LEU A 7 5.73 35.91 16.33
CA LEU A 7 5.33 35.15 15.16
C LEU A 7 6.11 33.82 15.06
N ILE A 8 7.41 33.84 15.36
CA ILE A 8 8.22 32.63 15.49
C ILE A 8 7.71 31.75 16.65
N GLY A 9 7.41 32.36 17.81
CA GLY A 9 6.85 31.63 18.95
C GLY A 9 5.54 30.91 18.62
N LEU A 10 4.65 31.56 17.87
CA LEU A 10 3.39 30.97 17.41
C LEU A 10 3.62 29.78 16.46
N PHE A 11 4.55 29.90 15.51
CA PHE A 11 4.82 28.80 14.59
C PHE A 11 5.43 27.58 15.29
N VAL A 12 6.31 27.79 16.27
CA VAL A 12 6.92 26.71 17.05
C VAL A 12 5.88 25.97 17.87
N THR A 13 4.98 26.69 18.56
CA THR A 13 3.93 26.05 19.37
C THR A 13 2.91 25.31 18.49
N ALA A 14 2.54 25.88 17.35
CA ALA A 14 1.63 25.23 16.40
C ALA A 14 2.24 23.94 15.84
N ALA A 15 3.51 23.96 15.42
CA ALA A 15 4.20 22.79 14.90
C ALA A 15 4.28 21.66 15.93
N LEU A 16 4.62 21.98 17.18
CA LEU A 16 4.65 21.03 18.29
C LEU A 16 3.28 20.39 18.56
N PHE A 17 2.20 21.18 18.51
CA PHE A 17 0.85 20.68 18.72
C PHE A 17 0.38 19.75 17.61
N THR A 18 0.77 20.00 16.36
CA THR A 18 0.43 19.12 15.22
C THR A 18 1.20 17.80 15.20
N ALA A 19 2.36 17.73 15.84
CA ALA A 19 3.22 16.55 15.82
C ALA A 19 2.92 15.53 16.94
N ALA A 20 2.25 15.95 18.02
CA ALA A 20 1.94 15.07 19.14
C ALA A 20 0.58 14.37 18.92
N PRO A 21 0.53 13.02 18.83
CA PRO A 21 -0.72 12.28 18.79
C PRO A 21 -1.36 12.28 20.19
N LEU A 22 -2.05 13.37 20.52
CA LEU A 22 -2.79 13.54 21.78
C LEU A 22 -4.21 13.00 21.60
N SER A 23 -4.53 11.94 22.32
CA SER A 23 -5.88 11.38 22.38
C SER A 23 -6.53 11.81 23.70
N PHE A 24 -7.73 12.39 23.61
CA PHE A 24 -8.53 12.77 24.77
C PHE A 24 -9.53 11.66 25.09
N HIS A 25 -9.37 10.99 26.23
CA HIS A 25 -10.33 10.00 26.71
C HIS A 25 -11.08 10.57 27.92
N THR A 26 -12.41 10.57 27.85
CA THR A 26 -13.27 10.97 28.96
C THR A 26 -13.27 9.85 30.00
N SER A 27 -12.63 10.07 31.15
CA SER A 27 -12.64 9.13 32.27
C SER A 27 -13.93 9.30 33.09
N PRO A 28 -14.56 8.22 33.58
CA PRO A 28 -15.80 8.28 34.37
C PRO A 28 -15.71 9.00 35.72
N VAL A 29 -14.53 9.54 36.06
CA VAL A 29 -14.29 10.36 37.25
C VAL A 29 -13.81 11.74 36.80
N ASP A 30 -14.70 12.54 36.19
CA ASP A 30 -14.63 14.00 35.95
C ASP A 30 -13.26 14.66 35.59
N ALA A 31 -12.32 13.89 35.05
CA ALA A 31 -10.98 14.34 34.69
C ALA A 31 -10.71 13.95 33.23
N LEU A 32 -10.48 14.96 32.40
CA LEU A 32 -10.05 14.80 31.01
C LEU A 32 -8.64 14.21 31.00
N ALA A 33 -8.51 12.92 30.68
CA ALA A 33 -7.22 12.26 30.60
C ALA A 33 -6.61 12.48 29.21
N VAL A 34 -5.43 13.10 29.17
CA VAL A 34 -4.62 13.27 27.96
C VAL A 34 -3.66 12.09 27.89
N SER A 35 -3.87 11.17 26.93
CA SER A 35 -2.94 10.07 26.67
C SER A 35 -2.14 10.35 25.40
N VAL A 36 -0.84 10.01 25.44
CA VAL A 36 0.03 10.03 24.27
C VAL A 36 -0.05 8.65 23.63
N ASP A 37 -0.59 8.56 22.41
CA ASP A 37 -0.72 7.30 21.70
C ASP A 37 0.61 6.91 21.04
N THR A 38 1.18 5.78 21.44
CA THR A 38 2.46 5.29 20.90
C THR A 38 2.22 4.37 19.71
N ALA A 39 2.36 4.89 18.48
CA ALA A 39 2.32 4.07 17.27
C ALA A 39 3.70 3.50 16.95
N GLU A 40 4.00 2.27 17.41
CA GLU A 40 5.26 1.60 17.09
C GLU A 40 5.19 0.91 15.72
N ALA A 41 5.88 1.46 14.72
CA ALA A 41 5.99 0.89 13.38
C ALA A 41 6.94 -0.32 13.38
N ARG A 42 6.44 -1.47 13.84
CA ARG A 42 7.22 -2.72 13.84
C ARG A 42 7.32 -3.32 12.43
N VAL A 43 8.52 -3.28 11.86
CA VAL A 43 8.84 -3.93 10.59
C VAL A 43 8.89 -5.45 10.77
N GLY A 44 8.34 -6.21 9.81
CA GLY A 44 8.45 -7.68 9.79
C GLY A 44 7.31 -8.44 10.48
N ARG A 45 6.37 -7.75 11.16
CA ARG A 45 5.15 -8.39 11.67
C ARG A 45 4.39 -9.08 10.52
N PRO A 46 3.84 -10.28 10.72
CA PRO A 46 2.98 -10.92 9.72
C PRO A 46 1.90 -9.93 9.26
N LEU A 47 1.67 -9.86 7.94
CA LEU A 47 0.72 -8.94 7.28
C LEU A 47 1.10 -7.44 7.27
N THR A 48 2.29 -7.05 7.73
CA THR A 48 2.80 -5.68 7.53
C THR A 48 3.45 -5.51 6.15
N PRO A 49 3.53 -4.28 5.60
CA PRO A 49 4.17 -4.03 4.30
C PRO A 49 5.59 -4.59 4.20
N GLY A 50 6.39 -4.47 5.28
CA GLY A 50 7.78 -4.93 5.36
C GLY A 50 7.98 -6.41 5.69
N SER A 51 6.93 -7.24 5.69
CA SER A 51 7.07 -8.68 5.96
C SER A 51 7.64 -9.44 4.75
N VAL A 52 8.79 -10.10 4.91
CA VAL A 52 9.44 -10.93 3.86
C VAL A 52 8.50 -12.04 3.36
N ALA A 53 7.82 -12.75 4.27
CA ALA A 53 6.83 -13.75 3.93
C ALA A 53 5.66 -13.15 3.11
N GLY A 54 5.22 -11.93 3.47
CA GLY A 54 4.19 -11.22 2.72
C GLY A 54 4.63 -10.79 1.32
N VAL A 55 5.88 -10.33 1.18
CA VAL A 55 6.47 -9.97 -0.13
C VAL A 55 6.56 -11.20 -1.02
N ASN A 56 7.09 -12.32 -0.52
CA ASN A 56 7.20 -13.57 -1.26
C ASN A 56 5.82 -14.01 -1.81
N ARG A 57 4.77 -14.03 -0.97
CA ARG A 57 3.39 -14.33 -1.41
C ARG A 57 2.90 -13.38 -2.50
N ARG A 58 3.17 -12.07 -2.38
CA ARG A 58 2.77 -11.06 -3.38
C ARG A 58 3.50 -11.24 -4.72
N VAL A 59 4.79 -11.55 -4.68
CA VAL A 59 5.61 -11.81 -5.87
C VAL A 59 5.09 -13.05 -6.60
N HIS A 60 4.87 -14.18 -5.91
CA HIS A 60 4.35 -15.38 -6.55
C HIS A 60 2.96 -15.16 -7.17
N ARG A 61 2.07 -14.46 -6.46
CA ARG A 61 0.75 -14.13 -7.00
C ARG A 61 0.85 -13.30 -8.28
N ARG A 62 1.70 -12.26 -8.30
CA ARG A 62 1.92 -11.41 -9.48
C ARG A 62 2.57 -12.19 -10.63
N ALA A 63 3.55 -13.04 -10.33
CA ALA A 63 4.21 -13.88 -11.32
C ALA A 63 3.23 -14.87 -11.96
N TYR A 64 2.37 -15.51 -11.16
CA TYR A 64 1.37 -16.44 -11.66
C TYR A 64 0.38 -15.76 -12.61
N TYR A 65 -0.19 -14.62 -12.22
CA TYR A 65 -1.09 -13.86 -13.10
C TYR A 65 -0.39 -13.29 -14.33
N GLY A 66 0.85 -12.80 -14.19
CA GLY A 66 1.65 -12.33 -15.31
C GLY A 66 1.97 -13.43 -16.32
N ALA A 67 2.36 -14.62 -15.84
CA ALA A 67 2.61 -15.78 -16.68
C ALA A 67 1.33 -16.28 -17.37
N ALA A 68 0.20 -16.31 -16.67
CA ALA A 68 -1.08 -16.68 -17.25
C ALA A 68 -1.50 -15.70 -18.37
N ALA A 69 -1.35 -14.39 -18.15
CA ALA A 69 -1.64 -13.38 -19.15
C ALA A 69 -0.72 -13.51 -20.39
N ALA A 70 0.58 -13.75 -20.18
CA ALA A 70 1.53 -13.96 -21.27
C ALA A 70 1.22 -15.24 -22.06
N GLY A 71 0.87 -16.33 -21.39
CA GLY A 71 0.45 -17.58 -22.02
C GLY A 71 -0.84 -17.42 -22.84
N ALA A 72 -1.83 -16.71 -22.30
CA ALA A 72 -3.08 -16.41 -23.00
C ALA A 72 -2.85 -15.53 -24.24
N ALA A 73 -2.00 -14.51 -24.14
CA ALA A 73 -1.64 -13.65 -25.27
C ALA A 73 -0.89 -14.43 -26.36
N ALA A 74 0.05 -15.30 -25.98
CA ALA A 74 0.78 -16.16 -26.91
C ALA A 74 -0.15 -17.16 -27.61
N TYR A 75 -1.07 -17.80 -26.87
CA TYR A 75 -2.06 -18.71 -27.43
C TYR A 75 -3.05 -18.00 -28.36
N GLY A 76 -3.55 -16.83 -27.97
CA GLY A 76 -4.42 -16.00 -28.81
C GLY A 76 -3.74 -15.56 -30.10
N ALA A 77 -2.48 -15.12 -30.04
CA ALA A 77 -1.69 -14.76 -31.22
C ALA A 77 -1.42 -15.95 -32.15
N TYR A 78 -1.15 -17.13 -31.58
CA TYR A 78 -0.94 -18.35 -32.35
C TYR A 78 -2.25 -18.85 -33.00
N GLY A 79 -3.36 -18.82 -32.27
CA GLY A 79 -4.68 -19.18 -32.78
C GLY A 79 -5.16 -18.26 -33.91
N TYR A 80 -4.92 -16.95 -33.78
CA TYR A 80 -5.27 -15.98 -34.83
C TYR A 80 -4.48 -16.22 -36.13
N ARG A 81 -3.22 -16.66 -36.03
CA ARG A 81 -2.38 -16.98 -37.19
C ARG A 81 -2.72 -18.31 -37.86
N ARG A 82 -3.41 -19.23 -37.19
CA ARG A 82 -3.70 -20.59 -37.67
C ARG A 82 -5.20 -20.85 -37.84
N ALA A 83 -5.95 -19.88 -38.37
CA ALA A 83 -7.35 -20.10 -38.74
C ALA A 83 -7.54 -21.10 -39.90
N CYS A 84 -6.45 -21.49 -40.57
CA CYS A 84 -6.40 -22.44 -41.66
C CYS A 84 -5.08 -23.26 -41.61
N GLY A 85 -5.06 -24.45 -42.19
CA GLY A 85 -3.85 -25.30 -42.30
C GLY A 85 -3.53 -26.21 -41.11
N TYR A 86 -4.41 -26.36 -40.11
CA TYR A 86 -4.28 -27.37 -39.06
C TYR A 86 -5.66 -27.97 -38.73
N HIS A 87 -5.73 -29.29 -38.50
CA HIS A 87 -7.00 -30.01 -38.25
C HIS A 87 -7.70 -29.43 -37.00
N PRO A 88 -9.01 -29.09 -37.03
CA PRO A 88 -10.03 -29.36 -38.06
C PRO A 88 -10.26 -28.24 -39.09
N TYR A 89 -9.40 -27.24 -39.18
CA TYR A 89 -9.58 -26.08 -40.05
C TYR A 89 -9.15 -26.36 -41.52
N PRO A 90 -9.85 -25.77 -42.51
CA PRO A 90 -9.55 -25.97 -43.93
C PRO A 90 -8.18 -25.39 -44.35
N PRO A 91 -7.60 -25.81 -45.48
CA PRO A 91 -6.30 -25.31 -45.94
C PRO A 91 -6.38 -23.85 -46.40
N CYS A 92 -5.30 -23.09 -46.23
CA CYS A 92 -5.19 -21.69 -46.67
C CYS A 92 -4.88 -21.64 -48.18
N TYR A 93 -5.88 -21.76 -49.05
CA TYR A 93 -5.75 -21.48 -50.49
C TYR A 93 -6.63 -20.30 -50.89
#